data_AF-A0AAE1WK11-F1
#
_entry.id   AF-A0AAE1WK11-F1
#
_cell.length_a   1.000
_cell.length_b   1.000
_cell.length_c   1.000
_cell.angle_alpha   90.00
_cell.angle_beta   90.00
_cell.angle_gamma   90.00
#
_symmetry.space_group_name_H-M   'P 1'
#
loop_
_entity.id
_entity.type
_entity.pdbx_description
1 polymer ?
#
loop_
_entity_poly.entity_id
_entity_poly.type
_entity_poly.pdbx_seq_one_letter_code
_entity_poly.pdbx_strand_id
1 'polypeptide(L)'
;MTIIGSSLPNLEVLELYIAFNGREWSPIEGEFLRLKVLVIASPNLEQWGAEDIHFPNLHRLYLQLMRKLTEIPLSIGDINTLQSIHLNYECSWSAVQSAIEILEDQKEKGNESLQVYVNGKQVDKEQVFSDYDVFLDSDEEQVSVVSDQVQVLLDSDEEQVFSNSDDEQS
;
A
#
# COMPACT_ATOMS: atom_id res chain seq x y z
N MET A 1 -31.89 -7.07 5.42
CA MET A 1 -30.46 -6.69 5.37
C MET A 1 -30.33 -5.50 6.29
N THR A 2 -29.60 -5.62 7.40
CA THR A 2 -29.48 -4.54 8.38
C THR A 2 -28.23 -3.75 8.05
N ILE A 3 -28.41 -2.48 7.68
CA ILE A 3 -27.35 -1.54 7.30
C ILE A 3 -26.82 -0.91 8.59
N ILE A 4 -25.67 -1.39 9.07
CA ILE A 4 -25.15 -1.08 10.41
C ILE A 4 -24.75 0.40 10.50
N GLY A 5 -24.18 0.97 9.44
CA GLY A 5 -23.74 2.36 9.43
C GLY A 5 -24.89 3.36 9.57
N SER A 6 -26.01 3.09 8.91
CA SER A 6 -27.22 3.94 9.02
C SER A 6 -27.86 3.93 10.42
N SER A 7 -27.64 2.87 11.19
CA SER A 7 -28.18 2.71 12.55
C SER A 7 -27.32 3.37 13.62
N LEU A 8 -26.10 3.81 13.27
CA LEU A 8 -25.12 4.41 14.17
C LEU A 8 -24.73 5.81 13.67
N PRO A 9 -25.66 6.79 13.67
CA PRO A 9 -25.44 8.10 13.05
C PRO A 9 -24.36 8.95 13.74
N ASN A 10 -23.95 8.57 14.96
CA ASN A 10 -22.93 9.26 15.75
C ASN A 10 -21.62 8.46 15.86
N LEU A 11 -21.45 7.42 15.04
CA LEU A 11 -20.24 6.60 15.09
C LEU A 11 -19.03 7.40 14.60
N GLU A 12 -18.07 7.62 15.49
CA GLU A 12 -16.82 8.33 15.17
C GLU A 12 -15.63 7.39 15.01
N VAL A 13 -15.69 6.19 15.61
CA VAL A 13 -14.62 5.18 15.58
C VAL A 13 -15.23 3.84 15.20
N LEU A 14 -14.66 3.19 14.20
CA LEU A 14 -15.06 1.88 13.72
C LEU A 14 -13.84 1.00 13.60
N GLU A 15 -13.88 -0.14 14.29
CA GLU A 15 -12.81 -1.13 14.27
C GLU A 15 -13.36 -2.45 13.74
N LEU A 16 -12.73 -2.97 12.68
CA LEU A 16 -13.15 -4.14 11.94
C LEU A 16 -12.03 -5.17 11.96
N TYR A 17 -12.15 -6.16 12.86
CA TYR A 17 -11.21 -7.26 12.99
C TYR A 17 -11.82 -8.52 12.40
N ILE A 18 -11.27 -9.01 11.28
CA ILE A 18 -11.75 -10.24 10.61
C ILE A 18 -13.29 -10.16 10.38
N ALA A 19 -13.79 -8.94 10.13
CA ALA A 19 -15.22 -8.67 10.08
C ALA A 19 -15.86 -9.10 8.74
N PHE A 20 -15.04 -9.35 7.72
CA PHE A 20 -15.48 -9.63 6.37
C PHE A 20 -15.29 -11.11 6.04
N ASN A 21 -16.37 -11.75 5.59
CA ASN A 21 -16.30 -13.06 4.96
C ASN A 21 -16.13 -12.85 3.45
N GLY A 22 -14.89 -12.77 2.99
CA GLY A 22 -14.60 -12.58 1.57
C GLY A 22 -13.24 -11.93 1.33
N ARG A 23 -12.92 -11.82 0.04
CA ARG A 23 -11.69 -11.15 -0.46
C ARG A 23 -11.92 -9.69 -0.80
N GLU A 24 -13.16 -9.23 -0.78
CA GLU A 24 -13.54 -7.90 -1.23
C GLU A 24 -14.39 -7.24 -0.15
N TRP A 25 -14.16 -5.94 0.07
CA TRP A 25 -14.99 -5.14 0.95
C TRP A 25 -15.28 -3.78 0.30
N SER A 26 -16.57 -3.43 0.24
CA SER A 26 -17.05 -2.11 -0.16
C SER A 26 -18.05 -1.61 0.87
N PRO A 27 -17.83 -0.44 1.50
CA PRO A 27 -18.84 0.22 2.30
C PRO A 27 -20.05 0.63 1.43
N ILE A 28 -21.21 0.80 2.05
CA ILE A 28 -22.42 1.27 1.35
C ILE A 28 -22.47 2.80 1.41
N GLU A 29 -22.84 3.44 0.31
CA GLU A 29 -23.03 4.89 0.25
C GLU A 29 -23.97 5.39 1.35
N GLY A 30 -23.59 6.50 2.00
CA GLY A 30 -24.38 7.11 3.08
C GLY A 30 -24.20 6.46 4.46
N GLU A 31 -23.38 5.41 4.58
CA GLU A 31 -22.95 4.90 5.87
C GLU A 31 -21.79 5.72 6.46
N PHE A 32 -21.61 5.69 7.78
CA PHE A 32 -20.41 6.19 8.46
C PHE A 32 -20.04 7.67 8.22
N LEU A 33 -21.02 8.53 7.91
CA LEU A 33 -20.79 9.95 7.59
C LEU A 33 -20.04 10.76 8.66
N ARG A 34 -20.08 10.35 9.93
CA ARG A 34 -19.39 11.02 11.06
C ARG A 34 -18.11 10.30 11.50
N LEU A 35 -17.73 9.26 10.78
CA LEU A 35 -16.58 8.44 11.13
C LEU A 35 -15.29 9.23 10.97
N LYS A 36 -14.49 9.27 12.04
CA LYS A 36 -13.20 9.96 12.09
C LYS A 36 -12.04 8.98 12.11
N VAL A 37 -12.24 7.78 12.67
CA VAL A 37 -11.20 6.75 12.75
C VAL A 37 -11.74 5.44 12.23
N LEU A 38 -11.02 4.86 11.26
CA LEU A 38 -11.29 3.55 10.71
C LEU A 38 -10.09 2.64 10.96
N VAL A 39 -10.33 1.51 11.61
CA VAL A 39 -9.34 0.45 11.81
C VAL A 39 -9.82 -0.80 11.11
N ILE A 40 -8.99 -1.35 10.23
CA ILE A 40 -9.27 -2.59 9.51
C ILE A 40 -8.11 -3.54 9.73
N ALA A 41 -8.44 -4.74 10.21
CA ALA A 41 -7.50 -5.83 10.34
C ALA A 41 -8.03 -7.07 9.61
N SER A 42 -7.48 -7.37 8.43
CA SER A 42 -7.91 -8.53 7.65
C SER A 42 -6.80 -9.10 6.74
N PRO A 43 -6.28 -10.31 7.03
CA PRO A 43 -5.26 -10.95 6.20
C PRO A 43 -5.79 -11.47 4.85
N ASN A 44 -7.10 -11.51 4.67
CA ASN A 44 -7.73 -12.07 3.48
C ASN A 44 -8.35 -11.00 2.57
N LEU A 45 -8.33 -9.73 2.97
CA LEU A 45 -8.85 -8.65 2.16
C LEU A 45 -7.89 -8.37 1.01
N GLU A 46 -8.35 -8.58 -0.21
CA GLU A 46 -7.60 -8.38 -1.46
C GLU A 46 -8.03 -7.09 -2.15
N GLN A 47 -9.33 -6.82 -2.21
CA GLN A 47 -9.89 -5.62 -2.86
C GLN A 47 -10.63 -4.77 -1.84
N TRP A 48 -10.29 -3.49 -1.79
CA TRP A 48 -11.02 -2.51 -0.99
C TRP A 48 -11.72 -1.54 -1.95
N GLY A 49 -13.03 -1.67 -2.13
CA GLY A 49 -13.80 -0.81 -3.02
C GLY A 49 -14.46 0.33 -2.26
N ALA A 50 -13.67 1.19 -1.62
CA ALA A 50 -14.13 2.40 -0.97
C ALA A 50 -13.81 3.66 -1.78
N GLU A 51 -14.62 4.68 -1.57
CA GLU A 51 -14.52 6.00 -2.21
C GLU A 51 -14.59 7.08 -1.12
N ASP A 52 -14.22 8.31 -1.46
CA ASP A 52 -14.27 9.48 -0.57
C ASP A 52 -15.67 9.71 0.02
N ILE A 53 -16.72 9.51 -0.78
CA ILE A 53 -18.13 9.67 -0.38
C ILE A 53 -18.55 8.76 0.77
N HIS A 54 -17.84 7.65 0.97
CA HIS A 54 -18.16 6.69 2.02
C HIS A 54 -17.65 7.13 3.40
N PHE A 55 -16.60 7.96 3.45
CA PHE A 55 -15.99 8.41 4.69
C PHE A 55 -15.60 9.90 4.65
N PRO A 56 -16.57 10.81 4.44
CA PRO A 56 -16.28 12.22 4.15
C PRO A 56 -15.60 12.98 5.29
N ASN A 57 -15.63 12.44 6.51
CA ASN A 57 -15.02 13.03 7.71
C ASN A 57 -13.89 12.18 8.30
N LEU A 58 -13.31 11.26 7.53
CA LEU A 58 -12.24 10.40 8.02
C LEU A 58 -11.00 11.23 8.32
N HIS A 59 -10.46 11.09 9.53
CA HIS A 59 -9.23 11.74 9.96
C HIS A 59 -8.05 10.76 9.99
N ARG A 60 -8.30 9.52 10.40
CA ARG A 60 -7.24 8.51 10.55
C ARG A 60 -7.68 7.17 10.01
N LEU A 61 -6.80 6.58 9.21
CA LEU A 61 -6.94 5.24 8.69
C LEU A 61 -5.85 4.34 9.28
N TYR A 62 -6.25 3.22 9.86
CA TYR A 62 -5.36 2.19 10.35
C TYR A 62 -5.64 0.88 9.60
N LEU A 63 -4.64 0.42 8.88
CA LEU A 63 -4.62 -0.84 8.16
C LEU A 63 -3.66 -1.79 8.89
N GLN A 64 -4.16 -2.95 9.27
CA GLN A 64 -3.42 -3.95 10.01
C GLN A 64 -3.54 -5.31 9.31
N LEU A 65 -2.45 -6.08 9.26
CA LEU A 65 -2.48 -7.44 8.71
C LEU A 65 -3.00 -7.50 7.27
N MET A 66 -2.75 -6.48 6.44
CA MET A 66 -3.28 -6.39 5.07
C MET A 66 -2.40 -7.13 4.07
N ARG A 67 -2.14 -8.42 4.32
CA ARG A 67 -1.13 -9.21 3.58
C ARG A 67 -1.40 -9.39 2.10
N LYS A 68 -2.68 -9.32 1.70
CA LYS A 68 -3.11 -9.57 0.31
C LYS A 68 -3.76 -8.38 -0.37
N LEU A 69 -3.84 -7.23 0.32
CA LEU A 69 -4.49 -6.05 -0.23
C LEU A 69 -3.71 -5.62 -1.47
N THR A 70 -4.38 -5.51 -2.61
CA THR A 70 -3.72 -5.12 -3.87
C THR A 70 -3.46 -3.64 -3.92
N GLU A 71 -4.38 -2.82 -3.41
CA GLU A 71 -4.25 -1.37 -3.40
C GLU A 71 -5.12 -0.72 -2.33
N ILE A 72 -4.73 0.48 -1.92
CA ILE A 72 -5.61 1.40 -1.22
C ILE A 72 -6.27 2.29 -2.27
N PRO A 73 -7.61 2.45 -2.26
CA PRO A 73 -8.27 3.32 -3.22
C PRO A 73 -7.74 4.74 -3.16
N LEU A 74 -7.31 5.26 -4.30
CA LEU A 74 -6.78 6.63 -4.41
C LEU A 74 -7.80 7.68 -3.98
N SER A 75 -9.10 7.40 -4.14
CA SER A 75 -10.19 8.27 -3.67
C SER A 75 -10.16 8.50 -2.15
N ILE A 76 -9.56 7.60 -1.35
CA ILE A 76 -9.33 7.86 0.07
C ILE A 76 -8.40 9.06 0.26
N GLY A 77 -7.45 9.26 -0.65
CA GLY A 77 -6.58 10.43 -0.69
C GLY A 77 -7.32 11.74 -0.91
N ASP A 78 -8.45 11.74 -1.62
CA ASP A 78 -9.25 12.93 -1.88
C ASP A 78 -10.06 13.42 -0.65
N ILE A 79 -10.02 12.68 0.46
CA ILE A 79 -10.67 13.07 1.72
C ILE A 79 -9.88 14.19 2.38
N ASN A 80 -10.39 15.43 2.28
CA ASN A 80 -9.74 16.62 2.83
C ASN A 80 -9.49 16.60 4.34
N THR A 81 -10.25 15.80 5.11
CA THR A 81 -10.06 15.69 6.57
C THR A 81 -9.00 14.66 6.96
N LEU A 82 -8.48 13.89 6.01
CA LEU A 82 -7.54 12.81 6.29
C LEU A 82 -6.18 13.38 6.71
N GLN A 83 -5.76 13.01 7.91
CA GLN A 83 -4.53 13.50 8.54
C GLN A 83 -3.44 12.44 8.54
N SER A 84 -3.82 11.16 8.70
CA SER A 84 -2.81 10.10 8.74
C SER A 84 -3.30 8.74 8.26
N ILE A 85 -2.43 8.03 7.56
CA ILE A 85 -2.59 6.63 7.17
C ILE A 85 -1.52 5.81 7.89
N HIS A 86 -1.94 4.73 8.56
CA HIS A 86 -1.07 3.85 9.31
C HIS A 86 -1.18 2.43 8.77
N LEU A 87 -0.09 1.88 8.25
CA LEU A 87 0.02 0.50 7.82
C LEU A 87 0.90 -0.25 8.82
N ASN A 88 0.32 -1.19 9.55
CA ASN A 88 1.01 -1.93 10.61
C ASN A 88 0.83 -3.43 10.47
N TYR A 89 1.73 -4.20 11.09
CA TYR A 89 1.64 -5.66 11.19
C TYR A 89 1.52 -6.34 9.82
N GLU A 90 2.59 -6.35 9.02
CA GLU A 90 2.65 -7.10 7.74
C GLU A 90 1.57 -6.71 6.72
N CYS A 91 1.56 -5.43 6.31
CA CYS A 91 0.81 -5.01 5.13
C CYS A 91 1.59 -5.36 3.85
N SER A 92 0.88 -5.65 2.75
CA SER A 92 1.48 -5.91 1.45
C SER A 92 2.26 -4.69 0.95
N TRP A 93 3.29 -4.94 0.13
CA TRP A 93 4.04 -3.88 -0.53
C TRP A 93 3.12 -2.99 -1.38
N SER A 94 2.18 -3.58 -2.10
CA SER A 94 1.24 -2.83 -2.94
C SER A 94 0.37 -1.87 -2.12
N ALA A 95 -0.08 -2.26 -0.91
CA ALA A 95 -0.79 -1.36 -0.03
C ALA A 95 0.08 -0.20 0.48
N VAL A 96 1.35 -0.48 0.78
CA VAL A 96 2.34 0.57 1.15
C VAL A 96 2.55 1.54 -0.02
N GLN A 97 2.71 1.02 -1.24
CA GLN A 97 2.88 1.83 -2.44
C GLN A 97 1.69 2.75 -2.69
N SER A 98 0.46 2.24 -2.62
CA SER A 98 -0.74 3.08 -2.77
C SER A 98 -0.83 4.17 -1.70
N ALA A 99 -0.41 3.88 -0.45
CA ALA A 99 -0.39 4.89 0.60
C ALA A 99 0.60 6.02 0.30
N ILE A 100 1.75 5.68 -0.29
CA ILE A 100 2.76 6.65 -0.72
C ILE A 100 2.24 7.47 -1.89
N GLU A 101 1.61 6.85 -2.89
CA GLU A 101 0.99 7.56 -4.02
C GLU A 101 -0.06 8.57 -3.54
N ILE A 102 -0.90 8.19 -2.59
CA ILE A 102 -1.87 9.11 -1.95
C ILE A 102 -1.16 10.29 -1.27
N LEU A 103 -0.07 10.03 -0.55
CA LEU A 103 0.71 11.08 0.11
C LEU A 103 1.31 12.06 -0.91
N GLU A 104 1.78 11.56 -2.05
CA GLU A 104 2.37 12.36 -3.11
C GLU A 104 1.34 13.23 -3.80
N ASP A 105 0.22 12.66 -4.21
CA ASP A 105 -0.88 13.37 -4.84
C ASP A 105 -1.41 14.49 -3.93
N GLN A 106 -1.55 14.23 -2.63
CA GLN A 106 -1.95 15.25 -1.66
C GLN A 106 -0.90 16.36 -1.52
N LYS A 107 0.40 16.03 -1.51
CA LYS A 107 1.47 17.03 -1.50
C LYS A 107 1.46 17.90 -2.76
N GLU A 108 1.26 17.31 -3.94
CA GLU A 108 1.14 18.03 -5.20
C GLU A 108 -0.08 18.96 -5.23
N LYS A 109 -1.18 18.54 -4.59
CA LYS A 109 -2.37 19.37 -4.35
C LYS A 109 -2.19 20.45 -3.25
N GLY A 110 -1.01 20.51 -2.62
CA GLY A 110 -0.65 21.50 -1.59
C GLY A 110 -1.02 21.12 -0.16
N ASN A 111 -1.42 19.87 0.10
CA ASN A 111 -1.65 19.36 1.43
C ASN A 111 -0.37 18.75 2.03
N GLU A 112 0.34 19.54 2.83
CA GLU A 112 1.54 19.11 3.55
C GLU A 112 1.23 18.43 4.91
N SER A 113 -0.05 18.34 5.29
CA SER A 113 -0.44 17.88 6.63
C SER A 113 -0.66 16.36 6.72
N LEU A 114 -0.89 15.69 5.58
CA LEU A 114 -1.07 14.24 5.55
C LEU A 114 0.24 13.52 5.88
N GLN A 115 0.16 12.52 6.75
CA GLN A 115 1.29 11.70 7.17
C GLN A 115 1.03 10.21 6.93
N VAL A 116 2.02 9.49 6.43
CA VAL A 116 1.95 8.03 6.26
C VAL A 116 2.94 7.37 7.19
N TYR A 117 2.48 6.32 7.89
CA TYR A 117 3.30 5.52 8.80
C TYR A 117 3.28 4.06 8.37
N VAL A 118 4.45 3.44 8.27
CA VAL A 118 4.62 2.02 8.00
C VAL A 118 5.38 1.38 9.16
N ASN A 119 4.75 0.41 9.83
CA ASN A 119 5.29 -0.26 11.03
C ASN A 119 5.80 0.74 12.09
N GLY A 120 5.08 1.84 12.28
CA GLY A 120 5.42 2.90 13.24
C GLY A 120 6.53 3.87 12.79
N LYS A 121 7.12 3.68 11.61
CA LYS A 121 8.05 4.65 11.01
C LYS A 121 7.27 5.60 10.09
N GLN A 122 7.51 6.90 10.22
CA GLN A 122 6.97 7.86 9.25
C GLN A 122 7.70 7.68 7.92
N VAL A 123 6.93 7.66 6.84
CA VAL A 123 7.45 7.53 5.49
C VAL A 123 7.57 8.90 4.84
N ASP A 124 8.79 9.22 4.43
CA ASP A 124 9.09 10.31 3.50
C ASP A 124 9.79 9.70 2.26
N LYS A 125 9.55 10.30 1.08
CA LYS A 125 9.94 9.81 -0.27
C LYS A 125 11.31 9.14 -0.38
N GLU A 126 12.28 9.57 0.43
CA GLU A 126 13.69 9.19 0.32
C GLU A 126 14.06 7.89 1.05
N GLN A 127 13.20 7.33 1.91
CA GLN A 127 13.54 6.14 2.72
C GLN A 127 12.96 4.81 2.22
N VAL A 128 11.96 4.84 1.33
CA VAL A 128 11.20 3.62 0.98
C VAL A 128 11.98 2.72 0.03
N PHE A 129 12.74 3.30 -0.89
CA PHE A 129 13.58 2.54 -1.83
C PHE A 129 14.73 1.82 -1.10
N SER A 130 15.35 2.42 -0.07
CA SER A 130 16.49 1.79 0.59
C SER A 130 16.16 0.59 1.49
N ASP A 131 14.99 0.57 2.14
CA ASP A 131 14.59 -0.53 3.04
C ASP A 131 14.01 -1.73 2.27
N TYR A 132 13.51 -1.55 1.04
CA TYR A 132 12.85 -2.60 0.24
C TYR A 132 13.64 -3.09 -0.98
N ASP A 133 14.59 -2.31 -1.52
CA ASP A 133 15.54 -2.80 -2.53
C ASP A 133 16.41 -3.96 -1.98
N VAL A 134 16.59 -4.05 -0.65
CA VAL A 134 17.32 -5.15 0.00
C VAL A 134 16.56 -6.48 0.00
N PHE A 135 15.23 -6.47 -0.24
CA PHE A 135 14.40 -7.69 -0.25
C PHE A 135 14.07 -8.22 -1.65
N LEU A 136 14.35 -7.47 -2.72
CA LEU A 136 14.09 -7.89 -4.10
C LEU A 136 15.20 -8.79 -4.69
N ASP A 137 16.30 -8.99 -3.96
CA ASP A 137 17.43 -9.83 -4.40
C ASP A 137 17.25 -11.33 -4.11
N SER A 138 16.11 -11.78 -3.55
CA SER A 138 15.99 -13.16 -3.11
C SER A 138 14.97 -14.06 -3.77
N ASP A 139 13.87 -13.61 -4.39
CA ASP A 139 13.02 -14.54 -5.15
C ASP A 139 12.11 -13.81 -6.17
N GLU A 140 12.14 -14.35 -7.40
CA GLU A 140 11.26 -14.17 -8.58
C GLU A 140 11.69 -13.25 -9.74
N GLU A 141 11.50 -13.84 -10.93
CA GLU A 141 12.00 -13.46 -12.25
C GLU A 141 11.46 -12.13 -12.77
N GLN A 142 12.38 -11.32 -13.30
CA GLN A 142 12.24 -10.48 -14.49
C GLN A 142 10.82 -9.97 -14.83
N VAL A 143 10.49 -8.75 -14.39
CA VAL A 143 9.57 -7.89 -15.14
C VAL A 143 10.29 -6.59 -15.48
N SER A 144 10.64 -6.49 -16.76
CA SER A 144 11.13 -5.30 -17.41
C SER A 144 10.15 -4.13 -17.25
N VAL A 145 10.57 -3.04 -16.62
CA VAL A 145 10.05 -1.71 -16.96
C VAL A 145 11.24 -0.78 -17.13
N VAL A 146 11.53 -0.49 -18.39
CA VAL A 146 12.39 0.58 -18.84
C VAL A 146 11.79 1.91 -18.39
N SER A 147 12.55 2.73 -17.69
CA SER A 147 12.34 4.17 -17.74
C SER A 147 13.69 4.87 -17.82
N ASP A 148 13.76 5.82 -18.74
CA ASP A 148 14.96 6.36 -19.35
C ASP A 148 15.89 7.11 -18.39
N GLN A 149 17.18 7.10 -18.78
CA GLN A 149 18.29 7.96 -18.34
C GLN A 149 19.06 7.52 -17.10
N VAL A 150 20.10 6.67 -17.28
CA VAL A 150 21.52 7.06 -17.14
C VAL A 150 22.36 6.07 -17.98
N GLN A 151 23.02 6.54 -19.03
CA GLN A 151 24.12 5.78 -19.64
C GLN A 151 25.33 5.82 -18.71
N VAL A 152 25.76 4.66 -18.20
CA VAL A 152 27.15 4.50 -17.75
C VAL A 152 27.73 3.23 -18.36
N LEU A 153 28.63 3.51 -19.29
CA LEU A 153 29.59 2.67 -19.99
C LEU A 153 30.12 1.49 -19.16
N LEU A 154 30.09 0.29 -19.74
CA LEU A 154 31.12 -0.73 -19.51
C LEU A 154 31.59 -1.21 -20.88
N ASP A 155 32.50 -0.44 -21.48
CA ASP A 155 33.51 -0.97 -22.40
C ASP A 155 34.69 -1.49 -21.57
N SER A 156 35.38 -2.48 -22.13
CA SER A 156 36.69 -3.00 -21.72
C SER A 156 36.72 -3.81 -20.42
N ASP A 157 37.39 -4.94 -20.30
CA ASP A 157 38.22 -5.74 -21.20
C ASP A 157 38.58 -7.03 -20.43
N GLU A 158 39.20 -7.98 -21.14
CA GLU A 158 40.03 -9.09 -20.66
C GLU A 158 39.31 -10.30 -20.03
N GLU A 159 39.15 -11.38 -20.81
CA GLU A 159 40.15 -12.40 -21.18
C GLU A 159 40.38 -13.47 -20.11
N GLN A 160 39.99 -14.69 -20.52
CA GLN A 160 40.71 -15.96 -20.41
C GLN A 160 41.14 -16.44 -19.00
N VAL A 161 40.76 -17.67 -18.64
CA VAL A 161 41.69 -18.84 -18.60
C VAL A 161 40.92 -20.12 -18.23
N PHE A 162 41.01 -21.08 -19.16
CA PHE A 162 41.00 -22.55 -19.08
C PHE A 162 40.85 -23.28 -17.73
N SER A 163 40.07 -24.38 -17.73
CA SER A 163 40.61 -25.76 -17.66
C SER A 163 39.54 -26.85 -17.83
N ASN A 164 39.97 -27.95 -18.42
CA ASN A 164 39.21 -29.11 -18.90
C ASN A 164 38.59 -29.98 -17.79
N SER A 165 37.52 -30.70 -18.09
CA SER A 165 37.49 -32.17 -17.95
C SER A 165 36.28 -32.78 -18.66
N ASP A 166 36.62 -33.80 -19.45
CA ASP A 166 35.88 -34.96 -19.96
C ASP A 166 34.52 -35.30 -19.29
N ASP A 167 33.51 -35.66 -20.10
CA ASP A 167 33.00 -37.05 -20.16
C ASP A 167 31.78 -37.22 -21.10
N GLU A 168 31.99 -38.08 -22.10
CA GLU A 168 31.13 -39.15 -22.64
C GLU A 168 29.65 -38.98 -23.06
N GLN A 169 29.39 -39.62 -24.23
CA GLN A 169 28.12 -40.17 -24.79
C GLN A 169 27.19 -39.17 -25.51
N SER A 170 26.84 -39.33 -26.79
CA SER A 170 26.79 -40.49 -27.71
C SER A 170 27.08 -40.10 -29.16
#